data_AF-A0A1M3BCV8-F1
#
_entry.id   AF-A0A1M3BCV8-F1
#
_cell.length_a   1.000
_cell.length_b   1.000
_cell.length_c   1.000
_cell.angle_alpha   90.00
_cell.angle_beta   90.00
_cell.angle_gamma   90.00
#
_symmetry.space_group_name_H-M   'P 1'
#
loop_
_entity.id
_entity.type
_entity.pdbx_description
1 polymer ?
#
loop_
_entity_poly.entity_id
_entity_poly.type
_entity_poly.pdbx_seq_one_letter_code
_entity_poly.pdbx_strand_id
1 'polypeptide(L)' 'MSQARKIPEQVWEFVVGDDWRLAAAAVAAIGGAAILVALGVNAWWWVPLLVAATLWLAVMR' A
#
# COMPACT_ATOMS: atom_id res chain seq x y z
N MET A 1 20.83 27.60 5.16
CA MET A 1 20.17 26.48 4.47
C MET A 1 20.29 25.24 5.35
N SER A 2 19.34 25.00 6.26
CA SER A 2 19.43 23.90 7.23
C SER A 2 18.95 22.59 6.60
N GLN A 3 19.90 21.74 6.19
CA GLN A 3 19.67 20.41 5.58
C GLN A 3 19.03 19.39 6.55
N ALA A 4 19.07 19.64 7.86
CA ALA A 4 18.65 18.67 8.88
C ALA A 4 17.12 18.44 8.96
N ARG A 5 16.30 19.38 8.47
CA ARG A 5 14.83 19.24 8.50
C ARG A 5 14.27 18.38 7.36
N LYS A 6 15.10 17.93 6.40
CA LYS A 6 14.66 17.19 5.20
C LYS A 6 14.66 15.68 5.34
N ILE A 7 15.46 15.13 6.27
CA ILE A 7 15.57 13.68 6.47
C ILE A 7 14.22 13.00 6.76
N PRO A 8 13.36 13.50 7.68
CA PRO A 8 12.10 12.82 7.96
C PRO A 8 11.12 12.85 6.77
N GLU A 9 11.14 13.92 5.98
CA GLU A 9 10.31 14.05 4.78
C GLU A 9 10.77 13.08 3.68
N GLN A 10 12.09 12.93 3.50
CA GLN A 10 12.66 11.97 2.54
C GLN A 10 12.40 10.51 2.95
N VAL A 11 12.46 10.21 4.25
CA VAL A 11 12.11 8.86 4.75
C VAL A 11 10.62 8.59 4.51
N TRP A 12 9.76 9.59 4.72
CA TRP A 12 8.33 9.45 4.43
C TRP A 12 8.07 9.23 2.95
N GLU A 13 8.63 10.05 2.06
CA GLU A 13 8.51 9.85 0.60
C GLU A 13 9.04 8.48 0.15
N PHE A 14 10.11 7.97 0.76
CA PHE A 14 10.64 6.65 0.41
C PHE A 14 9.73 5.50 0.87
N VAL A 15 9.20 5.57 2.10
CA VAL A 15 8.41 4.49 2.70
C VAL A 15 6.97 4.50 2.20
N VAL A 16 6.39 5.68 2.09
CA VAL A 16 4.96 5.88 1.79
C VAL A 16 4.73 6.28 0.35
N GLY A 17 5.68 6.99 -0.27
CA GLY A 17 5.51 7.57 -1.60
C GLY A 17 4.76 8.89 -1.58
N ASP A 18 4.37 9.30 -2.78
CA ASP A 18 3.55 10.49 -3.05
C ASP A 18 2.08 10.31 -2.65
N ASP A 19 1.56 9.07 -2.73
CA ASP A 19 0.20 8.71 -2.30
C ASP A 19 0.18 7.64 -1.20
N TRP A 20 -0.15 8.07 0.02
CA TRP A 20 -0.30 7.19 1.18
C TRP A 20 -1.36 6.09 1.01
N ARG A 21 -2.33 6.28 0.10
CA ARG A 21 -3.38 5.28 -0.16
C ARG A 21 -2.81 4.06 -0.85
N LEU A 22 -1.82 4.23 -1.72
CA LEU A 22 -1.13 3.12 -2.37
C LEU A 22 -0.31 2.32 -1.36
N ALA A 23 0.38 3.00 -0.43
CA ALA A 23 1.05 2.35 0.67
C ALA A 23 0.08 1.56 1.57
N ALA A 24 -1.07 2.15 1.92
CA ALA A 24 -2.11 1.47 2.69
C ALA A 24 -2.69 0.26 1.94
N ALA A 25 -2.91 0.37 0.63
CA ALA A 25 -3.34 -0.73 -0.22
C ALA A 25 -2.30 -1.87 -0.25
N ALA A 26 -1.00 -1.56 -0.29
CA ALA A 26 0.05 -2.56 -0.21
C ALA A 26 0.04 -3.31 1.13
N VAL A 27 -0.12 -2.60 2.25
CA VAL A 27 -0.26 -3.22 3.58
C VAL A 27 -1.49 -4.14 3.62
N ALA A 28 -2.64 -3.68 3.10
CA ALA A 28 -3.85 -4.49 3.03
C ALA A 28 -3.69 -5.72 2.12
N ALA A 29 -3.00 -5.58 0.98
CA ALA A 29 -2.73 -6.67 0.06
C ALA A 29 -1.89 -7.77 0.74
N ILE A 30 -0.78 -7.41 1.37
CA ILE A 30 0.14 -8.36 2.01
C ILE A 30 -0.50 -8.95 3.26
N GLY A 31 -1.03 -8.11 4.16
CA GLY A 31 -1.64 -8.54 5.41
C GLY A 31 -2.88 -9.40 5.18
N GLY A 32 -3.75 -9.01 4.25
CA GLY A 32 -4.92 -9.80 3.88
C GLY A 32 -4.55 -11.15 3.26
N ALA A 33 -3.55 -11.19 2.37
CA ALA A 33 -3.07 -12.46 1.82
C ALA A 33 -2.53 -13.38 2.92
N ALA A 34 -1.73 -12.85 3.85
CA ALA A 34 -1.19 -13.61 4.98
C ALA A 34 -2.31 -14.19 5.86
N ILE A 35 -3.33 -13.40 6.19
CA ILE A 35 -4.49 -13.85 6.98
C ILE A 35 -5.27 -14.92 6.22
N LEU A 36 -5.58 -14.70 4.94
CA LEU A 36 -6.33 -15.67 4.13
C LEU A 36 -5.61 -17.01 4.05
N VAL A 37 -4.30 -16.99 3.79
CA VAL A 37 -3.48 -18.21 3.72
C VAL A 37 -3.38 -18.88 5.10
N ALA A 38 -3.26 -18.12 6.19
CA ALA A 38 -3.28 -18.67 7.55
C ALA A 38 -4.60 -19.37 7.89
N LEU A 39 -5.71 -18.94 7.28
CA LEU A 39 -7.03 -19.57 7.39
C LEU A 39 -7.24 -20.74 6.40
N GLY A 40 -6.22 -21.10 5.61
CA GLY A 40 -6.31 -22.18 4.61
C GLY A 40 -7.00 -21.77 3.30
N VAL A 41 -7.25 -20.48 3.09
CA VAL A 41 -7.85 -19.96 1.86
C VAL A 41 -6.77 -19.69 0.82
N ASN A 42 -6.93 -20.23 -0.38
CA ASN A 42 -6.04 -19.90 -1.50
C ASN A 42 -6.31 -18.45 -1.99
N ALA A 43 -5.36 -17.55 -1.72
CA ALA A 43 -5.51 -16.10 -1.85
C ALA A 43 -5.07 -15.50 -3.20
N TRP A 44 -4.93 -16.31 -4.26
CA TRP A 44 -4.46 -15.84 -5.58
C TRP A 44 -5.27 -14.67 -6.18
N TRP A 45 -6.55 -14.57 -5.81
CA TRP A 45 -7.48 -13.54 -6.28
C TRP A 45 -7.45 -12.24 -5.47
N TRP A 46 -6.86 -12.26 -4.27
CA TRP A 46 -6.91 -11.14 -3.33
C TRP A 46 -6.19 -9.90 -3.84
N VAL A 47 -4.91 -10.06 -4.21
CA VAL A 47 -4.09 -8.94 -4.68
C VAL A 47 -4.63 -8.31 -5.97
N PRO A 48 -5.03 -9.09 -7.01
CA PRO A 48 -5.66 -8.50 -8.21
C PRO A 48 -6.93 -7.69 -7.92
N LEU A 49 -7.82 -8.16 -7.05
CA LEU A 49 -9.02 -7.42 -6.67
C LEU A 49 -8.67 -6.11 -5.97
N LEU A 50 -7.72 -6.16 -5.04
CA LEU A 50 -7.32 -4.99 -4.26
C LEU A 50 -6.63 -3.95 -5.14
N VAL A 51 -5.81 -4.38 -6.10
CA VAL A 51 -5.22 -3.50 -7.12
C VAL A 51 -6.32 -2.85 -7.96
N ALA A 52 -7.26 -3.62 -8.49
CA ALA A 52 -8.36 -3.08 -9.30
C ALA A 52 -9.19 -2.06 -8.51
N ALA A 53 -9.54 -2.35 -7.26
CA ALA A 53 -10.27 -1.44 -6.38
C ALA A 53 -9.47 -0.16 -6.07
N THR A 54 -8.17 -0.29 -5.82
CA THR A 54 -7.30 0.85 -5.52
C THR A 54 -7.13 1.75 -6.74
N LEU A 55 -6.90 1.17 -7.92
CA LEU A 55 -6.81 1.91 -9.18
C LEU A 55 -8.12 2.60 -9.52
N TRP A 56 -9.25 1.92 -9.35
CA TRP A 56 -10.56 2.51 -9.54
C TRP A 56 -10.77 3.74 -8.63
N LEU A 57 -10.45 3.62 -7.34
CA LEU A 57 -10.55 4.73 -6.39
C LEU A 57 -9.57 5.87 -6.69
N ALA A 58 -8.40 5.55 -7.23
CA ALA A 58 -7.39 6.53 -7.61
C ALA A 58 -7.79 7.31 -8.87
N VAL A 59 -8.37 6.65 -9.88
CA VAL A 59 -8.82 7.28 -11.13
C VAL A 59 -10.11 8.08 -10.94
N MET A 60 -11.01 7.63 -10.07
CA MET A 60 -12.29 8.30 -9.81
C MET A 60 -12.20 9.56 -8.94
N ARG A 61 -11.02 9.89 -8.43
CA ARG A 61 -10.77 11.05 -7.58
C ARG A 61 -9.86 12.04 -8.27
#